data_AF-A0AAN6FJS2-F1
#
_entry.id   AF-A0AAN6FJS2-F1
#
_cell.length_a   1.000
_cell.length_b   1.000
_cell.length_c   1.000
_cell.angle_alpha   90.00
_cell.angle_beta   90.00
_cell.angle_gamma   90.00
#
_symmetry.space_group_name_H-M   'P 1'
#
loop_
_entity.id
_entity.type
_entity.pdbx_description
1 polymer ?
#
loop_
_entity_poly.entity_id
_entity_poly.type
_entity_poly.pdbx_seq_one_letter_code
_entity_poly.pdbx_strand_id
1 'polypeptide(L)'
;MQSHGIPRVAATTLDKSEQARNKERKQIIQYQALERDVVDRAKAKDYSDTTFQLTSQLLTQNPEYYTIWNYRRLILQHVFARELAADEKPSEQDSAAAEKANLPPAQHEVLLLIKEDLQFLIPLLKQYPKCYWIWNHRSWLLGTATKHLPAHSAVTLWQAELGLVSKMLGLDSRNFHGWGYRREVVLAIERLNSNGDGEKGSGTGNMVESEFAYTTKMIQSNLSNFSAWHYRSQLIPASSPPAKPTPTPAGNFWTRSSNSSPERCTRTPTTRASGFTTSTSWPHSTLRMRRRCLYWILVGGRSMRGIWSGRLGV
;
A
#
# COMPACT_ATOMS: atom_id res chain seq x y z
N MET A 1 -1.93 -14.58 20.58
CA MET A 1 -2.72 -13.42 20.14
C MET A 1 -4.19 -13.73 20.36
N GLN A 2 -4.89 -12.97 21.20
CA GLN A 2 -6.33 -13.15 21.37
C GLN A 2 -7.03 -12.76 20.06
N SER A 3 -7.67 -13.73 19.40
CA SER A 3 -8.47 -13.47 18.21
C SER A 3 -9.73 -12.71 18.61
N HIS A 4 -9.83 -11.44 18.22
CA HIS A 4 -11.03 -10.66 18.44
C HIS A 4 -12.19 -11.17 17.55
N GLY A 5 -13.42 -11.09 18.06
CA GLY A 5 -14.62 -11.43 17.30
C GLY A 5 -15.03 -12.90 17.29
N ILE A 6 -14.42 -13.77 18.11
CA ILE A 6 -14.97 -15.11 18.35
C ILE A 6 -16.23 -14.97 19.24
N PRO A 7 -17.43 -15.32 18.73
CA PRO A 7 -18.62 -15.36 19.56
C PRO A 7 -18.42 -16.34 20.72
N ARG A 8 -18.85 -16.00 21.93
CA ARG A 8 -18.88 -16.99 23.03
C ARG A 8 -19.91 -18.05 22.68
N VAL A 9 -19.44 -19.19 22.18
CA VAL A 9 -20.27 -20.36 21.92
C VAL A 9 -20.54 -21.02 23.26
N ALA A 10 -21.82 -21.22 23.63
CA ALA A 10 -22.15 -21.96 24.84
C ALA A 10 -21.56 -23.38 24.76
N ALA A 11 -21.06 -23.92 25.88
CA ALA A 11 -20.42 -25.23 25.89
C ALA A 11 -21.32 -26.36 25.32
N THR A 12 -22.64 -26.19 25.38
CA THR A 12 -23.67 -27.07 24.82
C THR A 12 -23.78 -27.06 23.30
N THR A 13 -23.23 -26.06 22.60
CA THR A 13 -23.17 -25.98 21.13
C THR A 13 -21.84 -26.49 20.53
N LEU A 14 -20.97 -27.08 21.36
CA LEU A 14 -19.63 -27.54 20.95
C LEU A 14 -19.63 -28.86 20.16
N ASP A 15 -20.75 -29.57 20.09
CA ASP A 15 -20.84 -30.75 19.23
C ASP A 15 -21.14 -30.31 17.78
N LYS A 16 -20.14 -29.70 17.14
CA LYS A 16 -20.12 -29.57 15.68
C LYS A 16 -20.37 -30.97 15.13
N SER A 17 -21.40 -31.15 14.30
CA SER A 17 -21.70 -32.46 13.72
C SER A 17 -20.42 -33.10 13.13
N GLU A 18 -20.33 -34.42 13.15
CA GLU A 18 -19.16 -35.12 12.61
C GLU A 18 -18.87 -34.69 11.15
N GLN A 19 -19.92 -34.40 10.39
CA GLN A 19 -19.82 -33.82 9.04
C GLN A 19 -19.12 -32.45 9.02
N ALA A 20 -19.46 -31.54 9.95
CA ALA A 20 -18.79 -30.24 10.07
C ALA A 20 -17.32 -30.38 10.45
N ARG A 21 -16.99 -31.29 11.40
CA ARG A 21 -15.60 -31.60 11.77
C ARG A 21 -14.80 -32.18 10.59
N ASN A 22 -15.42 -33.07 9.81
CA ASN A 22 -14.79 -33.66 8.62
C ASN A 22 -14.57 -32.62 7.51
N LYS A 23 -15.50 -31.67 7.33
CA LYS A 23 -15.34 -30.55 6.40
C LYS A 23 -14.18 -29.64 6.81
N GLU A 24 -14.12 -29.26 8.09
CA GLU A 24 -13.04 -28.43 8.64
C GLU A 24 -11.67 -29.12 8.50
N ARG A 25 -11.59 -30.43 8.80
CA ARG A 25 -10.38 -31.23 8.60
C ARG A 25 -9.91 -31.21 7.15
N LYS A 26 -10.82 -31.38 6.18
CA LYS A 26 -10.49 -31.31 4.75
C LYS A 26 -9.93 -29.94 4.37
N GLN A 27 -10.53 -28.86 4.86
CA GLN A 27 -10.06 -27.49 4.63
C GLN A 27 -8.66 -27.26 5.21
N ILE A 28 -8.40 -27.74 6.44
CA ILE A 28 -7.07 -27.64 7.06
C ILE A 28 -6.03 -28.39 6.23
N ILE A 29 -6.32 -29.62 5.79
CA ILE A 29 -5.38 -30.41 4.97
C ILE A 29 -5.08 -29.70 3.65
N GLN A 30 -6.09 -29.14 2.99
CA GLN A 30 -5.92 -28.38 1.75
C GLN A 30 -5.08 -27.12 1.96
N TYR A 31 -5.36 -26.35 3.02
CA TYR A 31 -4.58 -25.16 3.36
C TYR A 31 -3.11 -25.51 3.65
N GLN A 32 -2.86 -26.55 4.45
CA GLN A 32 -1.51 -27.00 4.77
C GLN A 32 -0.74 -27.50 3.53
N ALA A 33 -1.42 -28.15 2.59
CA ALA A 33 -0.81 -28.56 1.33
C ALA A 33 -0.42 -27.35 0.47
N LEU A 34 -1.33 -26.37 0.34
CA LEU A 34 -1.06 -25.12 -0.37
C LEU A 34 0.08 -24.32 0.27
N GLU A 35 0.09 -24.22 1.60
CA GLU A 35 1.16 -23.57 2.35
C GLU A 35 2.51 -24.21 2.08
N ARG A 36 2.60 -25.55 2.18
CA ARG A 36 3.85 -26.27 1.91
C ARG A 36 4.36 -26.02 0.50
N ASP A 37 3.49 -26.10 -0.51
CA ASP A 37 3.85 -25.86 -1.91
C ASP A 37 4.40 -24.43 -2.11
N VAL A 38 3.70 -23.41 -1.60
CA VAL A 38 4.17 -22.01 -1.68
C VAL A 38 5.49 -21.82 -0.97
N VAL A 39 5.67 -22.39 0.23
CA VAL A 39 6.89 -22.27 1.02
C VAL A 39 8.07 -22.97 0.35
N ASP A 40 7.88 -24.15 -0.22
CA ASP A 40 8.94 -24.88 -0.90
C ASP A 40 9.37 -24.18 -2.21
N ARG A 41 8.41 -23.62 -2.95
CA ARG A 41 8.69 -22.72 -4.08
C ARG A 41 9.43 -21.46 -3.65
N ALA A 42 9.08 -20.89 -2.49
CA ALA A 42 9.79 -19.74 -1.92
C ALA A 42 11.24 -20.04 -1.59
N LYS A 43 11.53 -21.21 -1.00
CA LYS A 43 12.90 -21.68 -0.77
C LYS A 43 13.66 -21.88 -2.08
N ALA A 44 12.98 -22.39 -3.11
CA ALA A 44 13.54 -22.56 -4.45
C ALA A 44 13.68 -21.24 -5.24
N LYS A 45 13.25 -20.10 -4.69
CA LYS A 45 13.23 -18.79 -5.37
C LYS A 45 12.45 -18.81 -6.70
N ASP A 46 11.35 -19.56 -6.73
CA ASP A 46 10.49 -19.67 -7.91
C ASP A 46 9.61 -18.42 -8.07
N TYR A 47 10.05 -17.49 -8.92
CA TYR A 47 9.33 -16.25 -9.24
C TYR A 47 8.37 -16.38 -10.43
N SER A 48 7.84 -17.58 -10.69
CA SER A 48 6.87 -17.81 -11.77
C SER A 48 5.48 -17.22 -11.48
N ASP A 49 4.70 -17.00 -12.55
CA ASP A 49 3.29 -16.62 -12.46
C ASP A 49 2.48 -17.65 -11.66
N THR A 50 2.73 -18.95 -11.85
CA THR A 50 2.05 -20.00 -11.08
C THR A 50 2.25 -19.78 -9.58
N THR A 51 3.48 -19.51 -9.15
CA THR A 51 3.77 -19.24 -7.74
C THR A 51 3.13 -17.94 -7.27
N PHE A 52 3.10 -16.90 -8.10
CA PHE A 52 2.36 -15.67 -7.80
C PHE A 52 0.87 -15.93 -7.54
N GLN A 53 0.21 -16.73 -8.39
CA GLN A 53 -1.19 -17.10 -8.21
C GLN A 53 -1.41 -17.95 -6.95
N LEU A 54 -0.48 -18.84 -6.60
CA LEU A 54 -0.56 -19.61 -5.36
C LEU A 54 -0.46 -18.70 -4.12
N THR A 55 0.39 -17.66 -4.16
CA THR A 55 0.40 -16.64 -3.08
C THR A 55 -0.95 -15.94 -2.97
N SER A 56 -1.60 -15.60 -4.09
CA SER A 56 -2.94 -14.99 -4.08
C SER A 56 -3.99 -15.91 -3.43
N GLN A 57 -3.98 -17.20 -3.78
CA GLN A 57 -4.90 -18.19 -3.20
C GLN A 57 -4.70 -18.31 -1.69
N LEU A 58 -3.45 -18.37 -1.23
CA LEU A 58 -3.13 -18.51 0.18
C LEU A 58 -3.53 -17.24 0.97
N LEU A 59 -3.23 -16.07 0.44
CA LEU A 59 -3.58 -14.78 1.07
C LEU A 59 -5.08 -14.49 1.07
N THR A 60 -5.82 -15.07 0.12
CA THR A 60 -7.29 -15.03 0.13
C THR A 60 -7.86 -15.83 1.32
N GLN A 61 -7.19 -16.90 1.72
CA GLN A 61 -7.59 -17.69 2.89
C GLN A 61 -7.07 -17.10 4.21
N ASN A 62 -5.84 -16.56 4.21
CA ASN A 62 -5.20 -16.00 5.40
C ASN A 62 -4.33 -14.76 5.05
N PRO A 63 -4.91 -13.55 5.07
CA PRO A 63 -4.16 -12.33 4.79
C PRO A 63 -3.26 -11.88 5.95
N GLU A 64 -3.31 -12.52 7.12
CA GLU A 64 -2.40 -12.20 8.24
C GLU A 64 -1.02 -12.88 8.08
N TYR A 65 -0.84 -13.73 7.07
CA TYR A 65 0.40 -14.45 6.86
C TYR A 65 1.48 -13.59 6.21
N TYR A 66 2.19 -12.83 7.04
CA TYR A 66 3.20 -11.85 6.60
C TYR A 66 4.31 -12.41 5.70
N THR A 67 4.77 -13.64 5.94
CA THR A 67 5.83 -14.27 5.13
C THR A 67 5.42 -14.39 3.66
N ILE A 68 4.15 -14.68 3.40
CA ILE A 68 3.64 -14.81 2.04
C ILE A 68 3.51 -13.45 1.35
N TRP A 69 3.16 -12.39 2.09
CA TRP A 69 3.24 -11.02 1.56
C TRP A 69 4.66 -10.63 1.16
N ASN A 70 5.65 -10.97 1.99
CA ASN A 70 7.05 -10.71 1.66
C ASN A 70 7.47 -11.45 0.40
N TYR A 71 7.08 -12.72 0.27
CA TYR A 71 7.39 -13.49 -0.92
C TYR A 71 6.68 -12.98 -2.17
N ARG A 72 5.40 -12.61 -2.06
CA ARG A 72 4.66 -11.93 -3.15
C ARG A 72 5.38 -10.68 -3.65
N ARG A 73 5.94 -9.86 -2.74
CA ARG A 73 6.76 -8.69 -3.11
C ARG A 73 8.03 -9.08 -3.84
N LEU A 74 8.73 -10.14 -3.41
CA LEU A 74 9.93 -10.61 -4.12
C LEU A 74 9.61 -11.03 -5.55
N ILE A 75 8.49 -11.74 -5.76
CA ILE A 75 8.02 -12.10 -7.10
C ILE A 75 7.74 -10.84 -7.93
N LEU A 76 6.94 -9.90 -7.40
CA LEU A 76 6.61 -8.66 -8.11
C LEU A 76 7.86 -7.81 -8.42
N GLN A 77 8.81 -7.70 -7.49
CA GLN A 77 10.07 -7.00 -7.71
C GLN A 77 10.89 -7.64 -8.83
N HIS A 78 10.95 -8.96 -8.88
CA HIS A 78 11.62 -9.69 -9.95
C HIS A 78 10.94 -9.41 -11.30
N VAL A 79 9.61 -9.46 -11.36
CA VAL A 79 8.84 -9.15 -12.57
C VAL A 79 9.06 -7.71 -13.00
N PHE A 80 8.93 -6.72 -12.11
CA PHE A 80 9.15 -5.31 -12.43
C PHE A 80 10.56 -5.05 -12.96
N ALA A 81 11.59 -5.64 -12.33
CA ALA A 81 12.96 -5.50 -12.79
C ALA A 81 13.15 -6.08 -14.20
N ARG A 82 12.51 -7.21 -14.49
CA ARG A 82 12.54 -7.84 -15.81
C ARG A 82 11.82 -7.00 -16.86
N GLU A 83 10.60 -6.52 -16.59
CA GLU A 83 9.84 -5.70 -17.55
C GLU A 83 10.57 -4.37 -17.84
N LEU A 84 11.19 -3.76 -16.83
CA LEU A 84 11.96 -2.52 -17.00
C LEU A 84 13.29 -2.72 -17.73
N ALA A 85 13.86 -3.92 -17.70
CA ALA A 85 15.11 -4.26 -18.38
C ALA A 85 14.90 -4.95 -19.75
N ALA A 86 13.65 -5.22 -20.13
CA ALA A 86 13.35 -5.93 -21.37
C ALA A 86 13.62 -5.05 -22.59
N ASP A 87 14.58 -5.46 -23.42
CA ASP A 87 14.84 -4.87 -24.74
C ASP A 87 13.92 -5.44 -25.84
N GLU A 88 13.00 -6.33 -25.47
CA GLU A 88 12.06 -6.93 -26.42
C GLU A 88 11.11 -5.87 -26.97
N LYS A 89 10.88 -5.91 -28.30
CA LYS A 89 9.90 -5.05 -28.93
C LYS A 89 8.50 -5.36 -28.39
N PRO A 90 7.79 -4.37 -27.80
CA PRO A 90 6.41 -4.54 -27.39
C PRO A 90 5.52 -4.87 -28.60
N SER A 91 4.37 -5.50 -28.35
CA SER A 91 3.39 -5.67 -29.43
C SER A 91 2.86 -4.30 -29.88
N GLU A 92 2.39 -4.18 -31.12
CA GLU A 92 1.80 -2.93 -31.61
C GLU A 92 0.65 -2.43 -30.72
N GLN A 93 -0.14 -3.36 -30.18
CA GLN A 93 -1.23 -3.05 -29.26
C GLN A 93 -0.73 -2.50 -27.92
N ASP A 94 0.35 -3.09 -27.38
CA ASP A 94 0.93 -2.63 -26.12
C ASP A 94 1.60 -1.26 -26.27
N SER A 95 2.28 -1.02 -27.40
CA SER A 95 2.85 0.29 -27.73
C SER A 95 1.77 1.36 -27.85
N ALA A 96 0.68 1.10 -28.57
CA ALA A 96 -0.43 2.04 -28.71
C ALA A 96 -1.13 2.34 -27.37
N ALA A 97 -1.28 1.34 -26.50
CA ALA A 97 -1.83 1.52 -25.16
C ALA A 97 -0.91 2.35 -24.26
N ALA A 98 0.40 2.13 -24.34
CA ALA A 98 1.42 2.87 -23.60
C ALA A 98 1.50 4.33 -24.05
N GLU A 99 1.47 4.58 -25.36
CA GLU A 99 1.44 5.93 -25.95
C GLU A 99 0.18 6.69 -25.51
N LYS A 100 -0.99 6.05 -25.55
CA LYS A 100 -2.25 6.63 -25.03
C LYS A 100 -2.15 6.99 -23.54
N ALA A 101 -1.37 6.24 -22.76
CA ALA A 101 -1.12 6.53 -21.36
C ALA A 101 0.03 7.53 -21.13
N ASN A 102 0.68 8.01 -22.20
CA ASN A 102 1.88 8.84 -22.15
C ASN A 102 3.02 8.20 -21.35
N LEU A 103 3.24 6.90 -21.56
CA LEU A 103 4.23 6.10 -20.85
C LEU A 103 5.10 5.28 -21.81
N PRO A 104 6.37 5.04 -21.47
CA PRO A 104 7.15 3.97 -22.06
C PRO A 104 6.44 2.61 -21.89
N PRO A 105 6.49 1.70 -22.87
CA PRO A 105 5.82 0.40 -22.81
C PRO A 105 6.14 -0.42 -21.55
N ALA A 106 7.40 -0.45 -21.12
CA ALA A 106 7.82 -1.13 -19.90
C ALA A 106 7.18 -0.53 -18.63
N GLN A 107 7.13 0.80 -18.53
CA GLN A 107 6.48 1.49 -17.40
C GLN A 107 4.95 1.33 -17.45
N HIS A 108 4.37 1.26 -18.64
CA HIS A 108 2.95 0.95 -18.81
C HIS A 108 2.63 -0.45 -18.27
N GLU A 109 3.46 -1.44 -18.53
CA GLU A 109 3.26 -2.80 -17.98
C GLU A 109 3.40 -2.82 -16.45
N VAL A 110 4.39 -2.13 -15.88
CA VAL A 110 4.51 -1.96 -14.42
C VAL A 110 3.25 -1.30 -13.83
N LEU A 111 2.71 -0.27 -14.49
CA LEU A 111 1.46 0.37 -14.06
C LEU A 111 0.28 -0.61 -14.06
N LEU A 112 0.17 -1.47 -15.08
CA LEU A 112 -0.90 -2.46 -15.16
C LEU A 112 -0.80 -3.49 -14.05
N LEU A 113 0.38 -4.07 -13.83
CA LEU A 113 0.63 -5.03 -12.76
C LEU A 113 0.33 -4.44 -11.37
N ILE A 114 0.71 -3.18 -11.12
CA ILE A 114 0.37 -2.48 -9.87
C ILE A 114 -1.14 -2.31 -9.74
N LYS A 115 -1.83 -1.90 -10.80
CA LYS A 115 -3.30 -1.73 -10.78
C LYS A 115 -3.99 -3.06 -10.51
N GLU A 116 -3.57 -4.14 -11.15
CA GLU A 116 -4.13 -5.48 -10.95
C GLU A 116 -3.95 -5.95 -9.50
N ASP A 117 -2.76 -5.74 -8.92
CA ASP A 117 -2.52 -6.12 -7.53
C ASP A 117 -3.32 -5.24 -6.54
N LEU A 118 -3.43 -3.93 -6.80
CA LEU A 118 -4.31 -3.04 -6.04
C LEU A 118 -5.78 -3.49 -6.11
N GLN A 119 -6.25 -4.05 -7.24
CA GLN A 119 -7.60 -4.61 -7.36
C GLN A 119 -7.74 -5.92 -6.58
N PHE A 120 -6.75 -6.80 -6.61
CA PHE A 120 -6.71 -8.02 -5.81
C PHE A 120 -6.89 -7.74 -4.31
N LEU A 121 -6.31 -6.63 -3.81
CA LEU A 121 -6.42 -6.25 -2.40
C LEU A 121 -7.81 -5.76 -1.97
N ILE A 122 -8.67 -5.29 -2.88
CA ILE A 122 -9.98 -4.72 -2.52
C ILE A 122 -10.89 -5.72 -1.79
N PRO A 123 -11.15 -6.95 -2.31
CA PRO A 123 -11.98 -7.91 -1.58
C PRO A 123 -11.37 -8.30 -0.24
N LEU A 124 -10.04 -8.47 -0.15
CA LEU A 124 -9.36 -8.76 1.11
C LEU A 124 -9.55 -7.64 2.13
N LEU A 125 -9.40 -6.39 1.69
CA LEU A 125 -9.55 -5.24 2.56
C LEU A 125 -10.98 -5.06 3.08
N LYS A 126 -11.98 -5.40 2.27
CA LYS A 126 -13.39 -5.39 2.70
C LYS A 126 -13.67 -6.46 3.76
N GLN A 127 -13.06 -7.64 3.62
CA GLN A 127 -13.27 -8.75 4.55
C GLN A 127 -12.43 -8.61 5.83
N TYR A 128 -11.22 -8.05 5.71
CA TYR A 128 -10.25 -7.91 6.79
C TYR A 128 -9.76 -6.44 6.91
N PRO A 129 -10.65 -5.48 7.22
CA PRO A 129 -10.33 -4.04 7.16
C PRO A 129 -9.28 -3.57 8.18
N LYS A 130 -8.93 -4.44 9.14
CA LYS A 130 -7.93 -4.20 10.19
C LYS A 130 -6.68 -5.07 10.06
N CYS A 131 -6.55 -5.83 8.96
CA CYS A 131 -5.33 -6.58 8.69
C CYS A 131 -4.22 -5.60 8.27
N TYR A 132 -3.19 -5.48 9.10
CA TYR A 132 -2.06 -4.58 8.86
C TYR A 132 -1.37 -4.86 7.51
N TRP A 133 -1.20 -6.13 7.15
CA TRP A 133 -0.42 -6.53 5.99
C TRP A 133 -1.06 -6.16 4.66
N ILE A 134 -2.40 -6.09 4.59
CA ILE A 134 -3.11 -5.59 3.42
C ILE A 134 -2.79 -4.12 3.20
N TRP A 135 -2.93 -3.27 4.24
CA TRP A 135 -2.60 -1.85 4.16
C TRP A 135 -1.12 -1.65 3.83
N ASN A 136 -0.23 -2.39 4.49
CA ASN A 136 1.20 -2.30 4.27
C ASN A 136 1.61 -2.70 2.83
N HIS A 137 1.00 -3.74 2.26
CA HIS A 137 1.27 -4.12 0.88
C HIS A 137 0.74 -3.09 -0.11
N ARG A 138 -0.43 -2.50 0.18
CA ARG A 138 -1.02 -1.42 -0.61
C ARG A 138 -0.12 -0.18 -0.66
N SER A 139 0.38 0.26 0.50
CA SER A 139 1.40 1.33 0.61
C SER A 139 2.66 0.99 -0.17
N TRP A 140 3.14 -0.26 -0.07
CA TRP A 140 4.32 -0.71 -0.82
C TRP A 140 4.13 -0.66 -2.35
N LEU A 141 2.97 -1.06 -2.86
CA LEU A 141 2.64 -0.95 -4.30
C LEU A 141 2.68 0.50 -4.77
N LEU A 142 2.11 1.42 -4.00
CA LEU A 142 2.07 2.84 -4.35
C LEU A 142 3.45 3.51 -4.23
N GLY A 143 4.25 3.13 -3.23
CA GLY A 143 5.66 3.54 -3.16
C GLY A 143 6.47 3.01 -4.35
N THR A 144 6.18 1.79 -4.81
CA THR A 144 6.77 1.20 -6.02
C THR A 144 6.34 1.97 -7.27
N ALA A 145 5.08 2.38 -7.36
CA ALA A 145 4.59 3.26 -8.43
C ALA A 145 5.34 4.59 -8.45
N THR A 146 5.49 5.25 -7.30
CA THR A 146 6.27 6.51 -7.18
C THR A 146 7.73 6.32 -7.62
N LYS A 147 8.32 5.14 -7.37
CA LYS A 147 9.71 4.85 -7.75
C LYS A 147 9.90 4.60 -9.24
N HIS A 148 8.95 3.93 -9.89
CA HIS A 148 9.15 3.38 -11.24
C HIS A 148 8.32 4.08 -12.32
N LEU A 149 7.33 4.89 -11.95
CA LEU A 149 6.45 5.59 -12.87
C LEU A 149 6.68 7.10 -12.82
N PRO A 150 6.39 7.85 -13.90
CA PRO A 150 6.37 9.30 -13.87
C PRO A 150 5.37 9.86 -12.85
N ALA A 151 5.67 11.05 -12.33
CA ALA A 151 4.90 11.69 -11.25
C ALA A 151 3.40 11.79 -11.56
N HIS A 152 3.01 12.15 -12.78
CA HIS A 152 1.59 12.26 -13.18
C HIS A 152 0.83 10.92 -13.04
N SER A 153 1.47 9.81 -13.39
CA SER A 153 0.90 8.47 -13.31
C SER A 153 0.82 7.98 -11.86
N ALA A 154 1.87 8.24 -11.07
CA ALA A 154 1.89 7.92 -9.65
C ALA A 154 0.83 8.72 -8.87
N VAL A 155 0.71 10.04 -9.09
CA VAL A 155 -0.31 10.89 -8.46
C VAL A 155 -1.71 10.36 -8.73
N THR A 156 -2.01 9.94 -9.96
CA THR A 156 -3.32 9.38 -10.31
C THR A 156 -3.67 8.14 -9.47
N LEU A 157 -2.69 7.28 -9.21
CA LEU A 157 -2.88 6.11 -8.33
C LEU A 157 -3.16 6.56 -6.89
N TRP A 158 -2.33 7.44 -6.32
CA TRP A 158 -2.55 7.96 -4.97
C TRP A 158 -3.89 8.69 -4.81
N GLN A 159 -4.33 9.46 -5.81
CA GLN A 159 -5.64 10.13 -5.78
C GLN A 159 -6.80 9.14 -5.75
N ALA A 160 -6.72 8.02 -6.47
CA ALA A 160 -7.73 6.97 -6.41
C ALA A 160 -7.87 6.37 -5.00
N GLU A 161 -6.77 6.33 -4.25
CA GLU A 161 -6.74 5.83 -2.87
C GLU A 161 -7.49 6.71 -1.88
N LEU A 162 -7.58 8.02 -2.11
CA LEU A 162 -8.44 8.90 -1.31
C LEU A 162 -9.90 8.47 -1.39
N GLY A 163 -10.36 8.05 -2.58
CA GLY A 163 -11.70 7.52 -2.78
C GLY A 163 -11.91 6.21 -2.02
N LEU A 164 -10.95 5.28 -2.09
CA LEU A 164 -11.01 4.01 -1.37
C LEU A 164 -11.02 4.22 0.14
N VAL A 165 -10.06 4.95 0.69
CA VAL A 165 -9.95 5.15 2.14
C VAL A 165 -11.15 5.92 2.70
N SER A 166 -11.71 6.86 1.93
CA SER A 166 -12.94 7.56 2.31
C SER A 166 -14.13 6.59 2.44
N LYS A 167 -14.26 5.62 1.52
CA LYS A 167 -15.29 4.57 1.62
C LYS A 167 -15.05 3.66 2.83
N MET A 168 -13.81 3.26 3.09
CA MET A 168 -13.46 2.42 4.24
C MET A 168 -13.75 3.12 5.58
N LEU A 169 -13.43 4.40 5.69
CA LEU A 169 -13.75 5.22 6.87
C LEU A 169 -15.25 5.53 6.99
N GLY A 170 -15.99 5.51 5.89
CA GLY A 170 -17.45 5.54 5.92
C GLY A 170 -18.06 4.29 6.56
N LEU A 171 -17.42 3.12 6.40
CA LEU A 171 -17.86 1.85 6.99
C LEU A 171 -17.43 1.69 8.45
N ASP A 172 -16.18 2.05 8.78
CA ASP A 172 -15.69 2.11 10.15
C ASP A 172 -14.89 3.40 10.35
N SER A 173 -15.59 4.42 10.85
CA SER A 173 -15.02 5.76 11.05
C SER A 173 -13.94 5.83 12.13
N ARG A 174 -13.78 4.76 12.92
CA ARG A 174 -12.73 4.63 13.95
C ARG A 174 -11.60 3.71 13.51
N ASN A 175 -11.57 3.28 12.25
CA ASN A 175 -10.50 2.44 11.73
C ASN A 175 -9.19 3.22 11.65
N PHE A 176 -8.31 2.98 12.63
CA PHE A 176 -7.02 3.68 12.72
C PHE A 176 -6.07 3.36 11.54
N HIS A 177 -6.16 2.16 10.95
CA HIS A 177 -5.38 1.84 9.75
C HIS A 177 -5.83 2.71 8.58
N GLY A 178 -7.15 2.87 8.40
CA GLY A 178 -7.71 3.75 7.38
C GLY A 178 -7.27 5.21 7.58
N TRP A 179 -7.30 5.72 8.82
CA TRP A 179 -6.82 7.08 9.09
C TRP A 179 -5.31 7.23 8.88
N GLY A 180 -4.51 6.25 9.28
CA GLY A 180 -3.06 6.24 9.02
C GLY A 180 -2.75 6.23 7.53
N TYR A 181 -3.43 5.36 6.78
CA TYR A 181 -3.28 5.26 5.34
C TYR A 181 -3.73 6.53 4.61
N ARG A 182 -4.82 7.19 5.04
CA ARG A 182 -5.24 8.47 4.47
C ARG A 182 -4.14 9.53 4.59
N ARG A 183 -3.48 9.63 5.76
CA ARG A 183 -2.36 10.57 5.96
C ARG A 183 -1.21 10.29 5.01
N GLU A 184 -0.83 9.03 4.87
CA GLU A 184 0.20 8.62 3.93
C GLU A 184 -0.13 9.05 2.50
N VAL A 185 -1.36 8.79 2.05
CA VAL A 185 -1.84 9.14 0.71
C VAL A 185 -1.77 10.65 0.47
N VAL A 186 -2.28 11.46 1.40
CA VAL A 186 -2.25 12.93 1.29
C VAL A 186 -0.82 13.44 1.18
N LEU A 187 0.07 13.00 2.08
CA LEU A 187 1.48 13.40 2.07
C LEU A 187 2.19 12.99 0.77
N ALA A 188 1.86 11.82 0.21
CA ALA A 188 2.43 11.37 -1.06
C ALA A 188 1.98 12.25 -2.23
N ILE A 189 0.69 12.61 -2.30
CA ILE A 189 0.14 13.51 -3.33
C ILE A 189 0.81 14.89 -3.25
N GLU A 190 0.91 15.47 -2.05
CA GLU A 190 1.56 16.77 -1.85
C GLU A 190 3.01 16.78 -2.31
N ARG A 191 3.79 15.75 -1.95
CA ARG A 191 5.19 15.61 -2.36
C ARG A 191 5.33 15.50 -3.87
N LEU A 192 4.50 14.68 -4.51
CA LEU A 192 4.56 14.49 -5.95
C LEU A 192 4.15 15.74 -6.72
N ASN A 193 3.16 16.50 -6.23
CA ASN A 193 2.76 17.76 -6.84
C ASN A 193 3.81 18.87 -6.64
N SER A 194 4.56 18.83 -5.52
CA SER A 194 5.60 19.83 -5.22
C SER A 194 6.89 19.64 -6.04
N ASN A 195 7.16 18.41 -6.48
CA ASN A 195 8.37 18.04 -7.22
C ASN A 195 8.21 18.15 -8.75
N GLY A 196 7.08 18.65 -9.26
CA GLY A 196 6.90 18.87 -10.70
C GLY A 196 7.62 20.13 -11.19
N ASP A 197 8.34 20.02 -12.32
CA ASP A 197 9.12 21.10 -12.95
C ASP A 197 8.28 22.26 -13.55
N GLY A 198 7.02 22.40 -13.16
CA GLY A 198 6.09 23.43 -13.65
C GLY A 198 5.89 24.54 -12.64
N GLU A 199 6.29 25.76 -13.01
CA GLU A 199 5.79 27.06 -12.57
C GLU A 199 5.20 27.12 -11.14
N LYS A 200 5.92 27.81 -10.23
CA LYS A 200 5.37 28.32 -8.96
C LYS A 200 4.22 29.31 -9.26
N GLY A 201 3.04 28.80 -9.61
CA GLY A 201 2.06 29.62 -10.28
C GLY A 201 0.75 28.95 -10.64
N SER A 202 0.21 28.03 -9.83
CA SER A 202 -1.24 27.80 -9.78
C SER A 202 -1.64 26.87 -8.62
N GLY A 203 -2.19 27.44 -7.54
CA GLY A 203 -3.44 26.98 -6.92
C GLY A 203 -3.64 25.57 -6.36
N THR A 204 -2.78 24.56 -6.56
CA THR A 204 -2.86 23.28 -5.83
C THR A 204 -2.24 23.45 -4.44
N GLY A 205 -2.88 24.31 -3.65
CA GLY A 205 -2.54 24.57 -2.27
C GLY A 205 -2.53 23.27 -1.48
N ASN A 206 -1.55 23.18 -0.58
CA ASN A 206 -1.56 22.36 0.62
C ASN A 206 -2.92 21.69 0.88
N MET A 207 -2.98 20.36 0.85
CA MET A 207 -4.22 19.59 0.96
C MET A 207 -4.90 19.78 2.33
N VAL A 208 -4.24 20.48 3.27
CA VAL A 208 -4.75 20.91 4.57
C VAL A 208 -6.20 21.39 4.52
N GLU A 209 -6.60 22.28 3.61
CA GLU A 209 -7.98 22.79 3.60
C GLU A 209 -8.99 21.68 3.25
N SER A 210 -8.68 20.86 2.24
CA SER A 210 -9.52 19.73 1.86
C SER A 210 -9.61 18.66 2.95
N GLU A 211 -8.52 18.42 3.67
CA GLU A 211 -8.46 17.48 4.80
C GLU A 211 -9.14 18.05 6.06
N PHE A 212 -9.09 19.36 6.25
CA PHE A 212 -9.82 20.05 7.30
C PHE A 212 -11.32 19.98 7.06
N ALA A 213 -11.77 20.19 5.82
CA ALA A 213 -13.16 19.96 5.41
C ALA A 213 -13.58 18.50 5.61
N TYR A 214 -12.73 17.54 5.22
CA TYR A 214 -12.99 16.11 5.41
C TYR A 214 -13.14 15.75 6.89
N THR A 215 -12.20 16.17 7.75
CA THR A 215 -12.29 15.90 9.19
C THR A 215 -13.49 16.59 9.83
N THR A 216 -13.86 17.80 9.38
CA THR A 216 -15.08 18.51 9.83
C THR A 216 -16.31 17.65 9.56
N LYS A 217 -16.45 17.14 8.33
CA LYS A 217 -17.55 16.25 7.94
C LYS A 217 -17.59 14.98 8.81
N MET A 218 -16.44 14.34 9.03
CA MET A 218 -16.36 13.10 9.81
C MET A 218 -16.72 13.33 11.28
N ILE A 219 -16.29 14.45 11.87
CA ILE A 219 -16.62 14.86 13.25
C ILE A 219 -18.11 15.18 13.37
N GLN A 220 -18.68 15.94 12.43
CA GLN A 220 -20.11 16.28 12.44
C GLN A 220 -21.00 15.04 12.32
N SER A 221 -20.56 14.02 11.57
CA SER A 221 -21.28 12.75 11.47
C SER A 221 -21.24 11.92 12.76
N ASN A 222 -20.16 12.01 13.54
CA ASN A 222 -19.99 11.30 14.80
C ASN A 222 -18.96 12.02 15.70
N LEU A 223 -19.46 12.75 16.69
CA LEU A 223 -18.63 13.54 17.60
C LEU A 223 -17.64 12.68 18.41
N SER A 224 -17.94 11.40 18.65
CA SER A 224 -17.06 10.47 19.35
C SER A 224 -15.97 9.86 18.45
N ASN A 225 -15.82 10.33 17.21
CA ASN A 225 -14.73 9.91 16.34
C ASN A 225 -13.40 10.56 16.74
N PHE A 226 -12.76 10.01 17.77
CA PHE A 226 -11.44 10.47 18.24
C PHE A 226 -10.35 10.41 17.16
N SER A 227 -10.45 9.50 16.18
CA SER A 227 -9.47 9.43 15.10
C SER A 227 -9.55 10.65 14.17
N ALA A 228 -10.75 11.15 13.89
CA ALA A 228 -10.94 12.39 13.13
C ALA A 228 -10.42 13.62 13.90
N TRP A 229 -10.71 13.70 15.21
CA TRP A 229 -10.19 14.76 16.07
C TRP A 229 -8.67 14.76 16.16
N HIS A 230 -8.07 13.59 16.38
CA HIS A 230 -6.62 13.43 16.42
C HIS A 230 -5.95 13.81 15.11
N TYR A 231 -6.55 13.44 13.97
CA TYR A 231 -6.01 13.85 12.69
C TYR A 231 -6.13 15.36 12.48
N ARG A 232 -7.27 15.95 12.84
CA ARG A 232 -7.48 17.41 12.77
C ARG A 232 -6.43 18.18 13.58
N SER A 233 -6.07 17.71 14.78
CA SER A 233 -5.05 18.38 15.60
C SER A 233 -3.65 18.37 14.97
N GLN A 234 -3.37 17.44 14.06
CA GLN A 234 -2.12 17.40 13.28
C GLN A 234 -2.13 18.37 12.08
N LEU A 235 -3.32 18.70 11.55
CA LEU A 235 -3.46 19.63 10.42
C LEU A 235 -3.30 21.10 10.86
N ILE A 236 -3.69 21.43 12.10
CA ILE A 236 -3.69 22.82 12.60
C ILE A 236 -2.28 23.45 12.57
N PRO A 237 -1.21 22.81 13.08
CA PRO A 237 0.14 23.36 12.97
C PRO A 237 0.59 23.62 11.53
N ALA A 238 0.15 22.79 10.58
CA ALA A 238 0.48 22.93 9.16
C ALA A 238 -0.29 24.07 8.46
N SER A 239 -1.41 24.53 9.03
CA SER A 239 -2.23 25.64 8.54
C SER A 239 -1.80 27.02 9.04
N SER A 240 -1.00 27.07 10.12
CA SER A 240 -0.58 28.33 10.75
C SER A 240 0.72 28.84 10.13
N PRO A 241 0.84 30.14 9.79
CA PRO A 241 2.13 30.71 9.39
C PRO A 241 3.14 30.55 10.52
N PRO A 242 4.44 30.32 10.23
CA PRO A 242 5.46 30.27 11.27
C PRO A 242 5.38 31.57 12.08
N ALA A 243 5.34 31.44 13.41
CA ALA A 243 5.33 32.60 14.29
C ALA A 243 6.49 33.52 13.89
N LYS A 244 6.18 34.77 13.53
CA LYS A 244 7.22 35.78 13.30
C LYS A 244 8.09 35.81 14.55
N PRO A 245 9.43 35.74 14.45
CA PRO A 245 10.28 35.93 15.61
C PRO A 245 9.92 37.29 16.19
N THR A 246 9.37 37.29 17.40
CA THR A 246 9.12 38.52 18.14
C THR A 246 10.46 39.20 18.35
N PRO A 247 10.65 40.47 17.97
CA PRO A 247 11.87 41.18 18.32
C PRO A 247 11.94 41.23 19.84
N THR A 248 12.92 40.52 20.40
CA THR A 248 13.24 40.61 21.82
C THR A 248 13.60 42.08 22.09
N PRO A 249 12.97 42.77 23.05
CA PRO A 249 13.44 44.09 23.43
C PRO A 249 14.87 43.92 23.94
N ALA A 250 15.82 44.62 23.30
CA ALA A 250 17.17 44.74 23.82
C ALA A 250 17.10 45.47 25.17
N GLY A 251 17.07 44.69 26.25
CA GLY A 251 17.03 45.17 27.63
C GLY A 251 18.13 44.51 28.43
N ASN A 252 19.21 45.25 28.63
CA ASN A 252 20.41 44.90 29.38
C ASN A 252 20.10 44.39 30.80
N PHE A 253 20.66 43.26 31.24
CA PHE A 253 21.25 43.15 32.59
C PHE A 253 22.04 41.84 32.85
N TRP A 254 23.26 42.06 33.34
CA TRP A 254 24.26 41.23 34.05
C TRP A 254 24.83 39.94 33.44
N THR A 255 26.04 40.13 32.89
CA THR A 255 27.12 39.14 32.89
C THR A 255 27.53 38.75 34.32
N ARG A 256 27.50 37.46 34.65
CA ARG A 256 28.32 36.90 35.73
C ARG A 256 29.41 36.04 35.13
N SER A 257 30.63 36.53 35.25
CA SER A 257 31.87 35.79 34.97
C SER A 257 32.09 34.74 36.05
N SER A 258 32.38 33.51 35.65
CA SER A 258 33.19 32.59 36.46
C SER A 258 33.90 31.60 35.55
N ASN A 259 35.21 31.82 35.41
CA ASN A 259 36.21 30.88 34.96
C ASN A 259 36.02 29.47 35.54
N SER A 260 36.11 28.44 34.71
CA SER A 260 36.88 27.22 34.97
C SER A 260 36.88 26.31 33.73
N SER A 261 38.02 26.32 33.02
CA SER A 261 38.55 25.15 32.30
C SER A 261 39.09 24.16 33.34
N PRO A 262 39.25 22.83 33.08
CA PRO A 262 40.03 22.41 31.91
C PRO A 262 39.70 21.03 31.28
N GLU A 263 40.47 20.80 30.21
CA GLU A 263 40.90 19.53 29.61
C GLU A 263 40.07 18.88 28.49
N ARG A 264 40.74 18.92 27.32
CA ARG A 264 40.45 18.26 26.06
C ARG A 264 41.16 16.90 26.08
N CYS A 265 40.42 15.81 25.92
CA CYS A 265 41.00 14.49 25.62
C CYS A 265 40.56 14.06 24.22
N THR A 266 41.49 14.08 23.28
CA THR A 266 41.35 13.59 21.90
C THR A 266 41.45 12.07 21.88
N ARG A 267 40.46 11.39 21.27
CA ARG A 267 40.63 10.02 20.75
C ARG A 267 39.98 9.89 19.38
N THR A 268 40.83 9.66 18.39
CA THR A 268 40.52 9.07 17.09
C THR A 268 40.08 7.61 17.24
N PRO A 269 39.32 7.08 16.27
CA PRO A 269 39.70 5.78 15.73
C PRO A 269 39.68 5.70 14.20
N THR A 270 40.58 4.85 13.73
CA THR A 270 41.00 4.56 12.36
C THR A 270 40.21 3.38 11.78
N THR A 271 39.89 3.44 10.47
CA THR A 271 39.70 2.34 9.49
C THR A 271 38.72 1.18 9.76
N ARG A 272 37.92 0.80 8.75
CA ARG A 272 38.31 -0.17 7.70
C ARG A 272 37.13 -0.48 6.75
N ALA A 273 37.39 -0.43 5.45
CA ALA A 273 36.53 -0.91 4.38
C ALA A 273 36.78 -2.40 4.11
N SER A 274 35.75 -3.13 3.71
CA SER A 274 35.87 -4.41 3.00
C SER A 274 34.64 -4.64 2.14
N GLY A 275 34.82 -4.62 0.82
CA GLY A 275 33.85 -5.10 -0.15
C GLY A 275 33.88 -6.61 -0.26
N PHE A 276 32.78 -7.18 -0.76
CA PHE A 276 32.75 -8.52 -1.32
C PHE A 276 31.76 -8.54 -2.49
N THR A 277 32.31 -8.83 -3.67
CA THR A 277 31.60 -9.12 -4.92
C THR A 277 31.48 -10.63 -5.09
N THR A 278 30.30 -11.15 -5.41
CA THR A 278 30.18 -12.44 -6.10
C THR A 278 29.02 -12.41 -7.08
N SER A 279 29.38 -12.58 -8.35
CA SER A 279 28.52 -12.83 -9.51
C SER A 279 28.05 -14.29 -9.50
N THR A 280 26.77 -14.52 -9.80
CA THR A 280 26.29 -15.82 -10.32
C THR A 280 25.15 -15.58 -11.30
N SER A 281 25.38 -15.99 -12.55
CA SER A 281 24.45 -15.98 -13.68
C SER A 281 23.39 -17.07 -13.54
N TRP A 282 22.15 -16.76 -13.90
CA TRP A 282 21.01 -17.70 -13.97
C TRP A 282 20.55 -17.89 -15.42
N PRO A 283 20.05 -19.08 -15.80
CA PRO A 283 19.58 -19.35 -17.15
C PRO A 283 18.22 -18.69 -17.41
N HIS A 284 18.10 -18.02 -18.56
CA HIS A 284 16.87 -17.40 -19.04
C HIS A 284 15.85 -18.47 -19.47
N SER A 285 14.73 -18.55 -18.76
CA SER A 285 13.48 -19.09 -19.30
C SER A 285 12.54 -17.93 -19.62
N THR A 286 12.18 -17.80 -20.90
CA THR A 286 11.31 -16.75 -21.43
C THR A 286 9.87 -17.00 -20.98
N LEU A 287 9.38 -16.24 -19.99
CA LEU A 287 8.00 -16.30 -19.54
C LEU A 287 7.38 -14.90 -19.50
N ARG A 288 6.76 -14.48 -20.61
CA ARG A 288 5.84 -13.34 -20.64
C ARG A 288 4.64 -13.70 -19.76
N MET A 289 4.28 -12.85 -18.80
CA MET A 289 3.03 -12.97 -18.06
C MET A 289 1.90 -12.64 -19.05
N ARG A 290 1.53 -13.61 -19.90
CA ARG A 290 0.47 -13.39 -20.89
C ARG A 290 -0.81 -13.12 -20.12
N ARG A 291 -1.40 -11.95 -20.33
CA ARG A 291 -2.72 -11.52 -19.85
C ARG A 291 -3.74 -12.66 -19.95
N ARG A 292 -3.88 -13.43 -18.87
CA ARG A 292 -4.92 -14.43 -18.64
C ARG A 292 -5.39 -14.35 -17.19
N CYS A 293 -5.56 -13.15 -16.66
CA CYS A 293 -6.43 -12.93 -15.50
C CYS A 293 -7.84 -12.54 -15.99
N LEU A 294 -8.55 -13.52 -16.56
CA LEU A 294 -10.00 -13.49 -16.52
C LEU A 294 -10.39 -13.84 -15.08
N TYR A 295 -10.82 -12.80 -14.36
CA TYR A 295 -11.38 -12.83 -13.03
C TYR A 295 -12.45 -13.92 -12.91
N TRP A 296 -12.14 -15.03 -12.24
CA TRP A 296 -13.12 -16.02 -11.77
C TRP A 296 -12.70 -16.53 -10.40
N ILE A 297 -13.11 -15.83 -9.34
CA ILE A 297 -13.34 -16.46 -8.04
C ILE A 297 -14.86 -16.40 -7.81
N LEU A 298 -15.48 -17.54 -8.08
CA LEU A 298 -16.86 -17.87 -7.73
C LEU A 298 -17.01 -17.89 -6.21
N VAL A 299 -17.86 -17.02 -5.68
CA VAL A 299 -18.59 -17.30 -4.44
C VAL A 299 -20.07 -17.32 -4.80
N GLY A 300 -20.66 -18.51 -4.81
CA GLY A 300 -22.11 -18.74 -4.66
C GLY A 300 -23.00 -18.24 -5.81
N GLY A 301 -23.69 -19.16 -6.48
CA GLY A 301 -24.50 -18.85 -7.66
C GLY A 301 -25.59 -17.80 -7.45
N ARG A 302 -25.65 -16.84 -8.36
CA ARG A 302 -26.83 -16.50 -9.17
C ARG A 302 -26.39 -15.55 -10.28
N SER A 303 -26.71 -15.94 -11.51
CA SER A 303 -26.52 -15.13 -12.72
C SER A 303 -27.42 -13.89 -12.68
N MET A 304 -26.84 -12.71 -12.90
CA MET A 304 -27.58 -11.54 -13.37
C MET A 304 -26.83 -10.95 -14.57
N ARG A 305 -27.36 -11.21 -15.77
CA ARG A 305 -27.16 -10.37 -16.96
C ARG A 305 -28.35 -9.41 -17.04
N GLY A 306 -28.07 -8.15 -17.35
CA GLY A 306 -29.05 -7.06 -17.49
C GLY A 306 -29.21 -6.28 -16.19
N ILE A 307 -29.21 -4.95 -16.13
CA ILE A 307 -29.54 -3.92 -17.10
C ILE A 307 -28.83 -2.65 -16.61
N TRP A 308 -27.92 -2.05 -17.37
CA TRP A 308 -27.69 -0.59 -17.38
C TRP A 308 -27.14 -0.22 -18.76
N SER A 309 -28.05 0.15 -19.66
CA SER A 309 -27.74 0.88 -20.88
C SER A 309 -28.81 1.97 -21.06
N GLY A 310 -28.34 3.22 -20.95
CA GLY A 310 -28.80 4.36 -21.75
C GLY A 310 -30.16 4.99 -21.44
N ARG A 311 -30.13 6.25 -20.96
CA ARG A 311 -30.46 7.41 -21.83
C ARG A 311 -30.14 8.73 -21.13
N LEU A 312 -29.18 9.45 -21.70
CA LEU A 312 -29.19 10.91 -21.77
C LEU A 312 -29.97 11.28 -23.03
N GLY A 313 -30.83 12.29 -22.95
CA GLY A 313 -31.54 12.84 -24.10
C GLY A 313 -32.62 13.84 -23.71
N VAL A 314 -32.26 15.11 -23.86
CA VAL A 314 -33.06 16.37 -23.83
C VAL A 314 -33.61 16.81 -22.48
#